data_AF-A0A1X7BUZ5-F1
#
_entry.id   AF-A0A1X7BUZ5-F1
#
_cell.length_a   1.000
_cell.length_b   1.000
_cell.length_c   1.000
_cell.angle_alpha   90.00
_cell.angle_beta   90.00
_cell.angle_gamma   90.00
#
_symmetry.space_group_name_H-M   'P 1'
#
loop_
_entity.id
_entity.type
_entity.pdbx_description
1 polymer ?
#
loop_
_entity_poly.entity_id
_entity_poly.type
_entity_poly.pdbx_seq_one_letter_code
_entity_poly.pdbx_strand_id
1 'polypeptide(L)'
;MKAKVTLAEFVGTFYTTPLFKAERLVLRCVGIRSSDHDARQLAEGASEHFAAWQMTVRTETELLMKAIGRTSSWFGIEHVGDTTAPETRLLFGSVVAPKPSAGQGIPQMGPLFSGLLGAHRTYSKLLLMSARRRING
;
A
#
# COMPACT_ATOMS: atom_id res chain seq x y z
N MET A 1 -17.08 -4.33 -8.83
CA MET A 1 -16.57 -3.05 -8.22
C MET A 1 -16.91 -1.90 -9.16
N LYS A 2 -16.80 -0.61 -8.79
CA LYS A 2 -17.02 0.50 -9.77
C LYS A 2 -16.19 0.25 -11.04
N ALA A 3 -16.81 0.43 -12.21
CA ALA A 3 -16.30 -0.08 -13.49
C ALA A 3 -14.96 0.54 -13.96
N LYS A 4 -14.73 1.82 -13.63
CA LYS A 4 -13.60 2.62 -14.15
C LYS A 4 -12.76 3.20 -13.02
N VAL A 5 -12.27 2.35 -12.12
CA VAL A 5 -11.37 2.81 -11.05
C VAL A 5 -9.97 2.93 -11.62
N THR A 6 -9.37 4.11 -11.52
CA THR A 6 -7.98 4.33 -11.95
C THR A 6 -7.00 3.96 -10.84
N LEU A 7 -5.74 3.74 -11.19
CA LEU A 7 -4.67 3.52 -10.21
C LEU A 7 -4.57 4.71 -9.24
N ALA A 8 -4.71 5.94 -9.74
CA ALA A 8 -4.71 7.15 -8.93
C ALA A 8 -5.88 7.18 -7.93
N GLU A 9 -7.10 6.86 -8.37
CA GLU A 9 -8.27 6.78 -7.46
C GLU A 9 -8.05 5.73 -6.38
N PHE A 10 -7.50 4.56 -6.75
CA PHE A 10 -7.19 3.50 -5.79
C PHE A 10 -6.14 3.92 -4.77
N VAL A 11 -4.96 4.37 -5.22
CA VAL A 11 -3.83 4.74 -4.35
C VAL A 11 -4.18 5.94 -3.47
N GLY A 12 -4.80 6.97 -4.05
CA GLY A 12 -5.22 8.17 -3.32
C GLY A 12 -6.27 7.84 -2.26
N THR A 13 -7.23 6.97 -2.58
CA THR A 13 -8.24 6.52 -1.62
C THR A 13 -7.62 5.68 -0.52
N PHE A 14 -6.72 4.76 -0.86
CA PHE A 14 -6.04 3.87 0.09
C PHE A 14 -5.30 4.66 1.18
N TYR A 15 -4.45 5.61 0.78
CA TYR A 15 -3.65 6.41 1.71
C TYR A 15 -4.45 7.46 2.49
N THR A 16 -5.71 7.70 2.12
CA THR A 16 -6.61 8.62 2.81
C THR A 16 -7.73 7.90 3.59
N THR A 17 -7.70 6.57 3.67
CA THR A 17 -8.60 5.80 4.55
C THR A 17 -8.36 6.13 6.02
N PRO A 18 -9.38 6.16 6.89
CA PRO A 18 -9.19 6.41 8.33
C PRO A 18 -8.16 5.46 8.98
N LEU A 19 -8.14 4.19 8.54
CA LEU A 19 -7.16 3.20 9.00
C LEU A 19 -5.73 3.63 8.67
N PHE A 20 -5.47 4.06 7.43
CA PHE A 20 -4.15 4.56 7.07
C PHE A 20 -3.84 5.93 7.69
N LYS A 21 -4.85 6.76 7.96
CA LYS A 21 -4.64 8.02 8.69
C LYS A 21 -4.12 7.78 10.11
N ALA A 22 -4.54 6.68 10.76
CA ALA A 22 -3.99 6.28 12.05
C ALA A 22 -2.49 5.91 11.94
N GLU A 23 -2.10 5.18 10.89
CA GLU A 23 -0.69 4.91 10.58
C GLU A 23 0.11 6.22 10.41
N ARG A 24 -0.43 7.19 9.66
CA ARG A 24 0.22 8.50 9.49
C ARG A 24 0.37 9.27 10.79
N LEU A 25 -0.55 9.09 11.75
CA LEU A 25 -0.40 9.68 13.07
C LEU A 25 0.76 9.03 13.85
N VAL A 26 0.90 7.71 13.78
CA VAL A 26 2.05 6.99 14.36
C VAL A 26 3.36 7.45 13.71
N LEU A 27 3.40 7.56 12.38
CA LEU A 27 4.56 8.07 11.65
C LEU A 27 4.89 9.52 12.02
N ARG A 28 3.87 10.36 12.24
CA ARG A 28 4.06 11.73 12.69
C ARG A 28 4.73 11.79 14.06
N CYS A 29 4.41 10.87 14.98
CA CYS A 29 5.06 10.79 16.29
C CYS A 29 6.56 10.49 16.20
N VAL A 30 7.01 9.81 15.14
CA VAL A 30 8.45 9.56 14.86
C VAL A 30 9.05 10.57 13.88
N GLY A 31 8.39 11.70 13.65
CA GLY A 31 8.90 12.81 12.84
C GLY A 31 8.58 12.74 11.34
N ILE A 32 7.91 11.69 10.87
CA ILE A 32 7.54 11.51 9.47
C ILE A 32 6.14 12.06 9.24
N ARG A 33 6.05 13.23 8.61
CA ARG A 33 4.77 13.92 8.35
C ARG A 33 4.28 13.65 6.92
N SER A 34 2.96 13.62 6.77
CA SER A 34 2.29 13.61 5.47
C SER A 34 0.84 14.08 5.59
N SER A 35 0.28 14.47 4.45
CA SER A 35 -1.07 15.03 4.32
C SER A 35 -1.89 14.28 3.27
N ASP A 36 -3.19 14.56 3.20
CA ASP A 36 -4.04 14.06 2.12
C ASP A 36 -3.67 14.70 0.77
N HIS A 37 -3.06 15.88 0.78
CA HIS A 37 -2.53 16.50 -0.43
C HIS A 37 -1.34 15.69 -0.95
N ASP A 38 -0.38 15.33 -0.10
CA ASP A 38 0.78 14.52 -0.50
C ASP A 38 0.35 13.15 -1.04
N ALA A 39 -0.69 12.55 -0.45
CA ALA A 39 -1.26 11.29 -0.94
C ALA A 39 -1.82 11.43 -2.37
N ARG A 40 -2.50 12.55 -2.67
CA ARG A 40 -3.02 12.84 -4.01
C ARG A 40 -1.90 13.11 -5.00
N GLN A 41 -0.89 13.89 -4.61
CA GLN A 41 0.28 14.16 -5.45
C GLN A 41 1.01 12.86 -5.83
N LEU A 42 1.19 11.95 -4.86
CA LEU A 42 1.73 10.61 -5.15
C LEU A 42 0.79 9.83 -6.09
N ALA A 43 -0.51 9.80 -5.79
CA ALA A 43 -1.49 9.04 -6.57
C ALA A 43 -1.57 9.51 -8.02
N GLU A 44 -1.47 10.81 -8.28
CA GLU A 44 -1.49 11.43 -9.60
C GLU A 44 -0.15 11.33 -10.33
N GLY A 45 0.93 10.97 -9.62
CA GLY A 45 2.27 10.86 -10.20
C GLY A 45 3.06 12.16 -10.21
N ALA A 46 2.57 13.19 -9.51
CA ALA A 46 3.25 14.47 -9.30
C ALA A 46 4.32 14.41 -8.19
N SER A 47 4.34 13.34 -7.39
CA SER A 47 5.38 13.08 -6.38
C SER A 47 5.82 11.63 -6.42
N GLU A 48 7.10 11.41 -6.16
CA GLU A 48 7.68 10.07 -5.95
C GLU A 48 7.77 9.69 -4.47
N HIS A 49 7.46 10.61 -3.56
CA HIS A 49 7.60 10.42 -2.12
C HIS A 49 6.30 10.68 -1.38
N PHE A 50 6.05 9.89 -0.34
CA PHE A 50 4.91 10.06 0.56
C PHE A 50 5.24 9.48 1.93
N ALA A 51 5.25 10.33 2.98
CA ALA A 51 5.59 9.93 4.34
C ALA A 51 6.91 9.13 4.40
N ALA A 52 6.85 7.86 4.81
CA ALA A 52 8.01 6.98 4.89
C ALA A 52 8.29 6.24 3.58
N TRP A 53 7.48 6.42 2.53
CA TRP A 53 7.52 5.64 1.30
C TRP A 53 8.10 6.43 0.12
N GLN A 54 8.88 5.73 -0.69
CA GLN A 54 9.42 6.17 -1.96
C GLN A 54 8.92 5.26 -3.09
N MET A 55 8.50 5.85 -4.19
CA MET A 55 8.13 5.16 -5.41
C MET A 55 9.37 4.56 -6.07
N THR A 56 9.27 3.30 -6.47
CA THR A 56 10.35 2.60 -7.18
C THR A 56 9.95 2.18 -8.59
N VAL A 57 8.67 1.90 -8.80
CA VAL A 57 8.11 1.54 -10.12
C VAL A 57 6.71 2.13 -10.21
N ARG A 58 6.37 2.71 -11.37
CA ARG A 58 5.02 3.15 -11.69
C ARG A 58 4.70 2.84 -13.15
N THR A 59 3.52 2.31 -13.39
CA THR A 59 2.90 2.16 -14.71
C THR A 59 1.49 2.73 -14.68
N GLU A 60 0.72 2.56 -15.76
CA GLU A 60 -0.70 2.96 -15.78
C GLU A 60 -1.56 2.15 -14.78
N THR A 61 -1.17 0.89 -14.53
CA THR A 61 -1.95 -0.06 -13.73
C THR A 61 -1.27 -0.50 -12.45
N GLU A 62 0.02 -0.18 -12.25
CA GLU A 62 0.79 -0.63 -11.10
C GLU A 62 1.62 0.47 -10.43
N LEU A 63 1.80 0.34 -9.11
CA LEU A 63 2.68 1.19 -8.31
C LEU A 63 3.41 0.35 -7.26
N LEU A 64 4.74 0.42 -7.24
CA LEU A 64 5.58 -0.16 -6.20
C LEU A 64 6.17 0.94 -5.32
N MET A 65 5.98 0.80 -4.01
CA MET A 65 6.48 1.71 -2.99
C MET A 65 7.38 0.96 -2.02
N LYS A 66 8.50 1.57 -1.65
CA LYS A 66 9.44 1.09 -0.64
C LYS A 66 9.48 2.04 0.54
N ALA A 67 9.27 1.54 1.74
CA ALA A 67 9.39 2.34 2.96
C ALA A 67 10.86 2.54 3.36
N ILE A 68 11.16 3.54 4.21
CA ILE A 68 12.46 3.77 4.87
C ILE A 68 12.90 2.59 5.77
N GLY A 69 12.11 1.51 5.85
CA GLY A 69 12.44 0.26 6.50
C GLY A 69 12.51 -0.93 5.53
N ARG A 70 11.94 -2.05 5.97
CA ARG A 70 11.97 -3.33 5.23
C ARG A 70 10.63 -3.65 4.56
N THR A 71 9.69 -2.71 4.60
CA THR A 71 8.35 -2.91 4.06
C THR A 71 8.28 -2.34 2.65
N SER A 72 7.78 -3.15 1.71
CA SER A 72 7.36 -2.68 0.40
C SER A 72 5.88 -2.95 0.22
N SER A 73 5.22 -2.09 -0.54
CA SER A 73 3.81 -2.24 -0.91
C SER A 73 3.67 -2.09 -2.42
N TRP A 74 2.89 -2.97 -3.01
CA TRP A 74 2.54 -2.95 -4.42
C TRP A 74 1.04 -2.77 -4.58
N PHE A 75 0.65 -1.93 -5.52
CA PHE A 75 -0.72 -1.65 -5.90
C PHE A 75 -0.88 -2.06 -7.35
N GLY A 76 -1.99 -2.72 -7.66
CA GLY A 76 -2.35 -3.10 -9.02
C GLY A 76 -3.84 -2.87 -9.28
N ILE A 77 -4.17 -2.52 -10.52
CA ILE A 77 -5.54 -2.55 -11.01
C ILE A 77 -5.64 -3.45 -12.25
N GLU A 78 -6.72 -4.23 -12.32
CA GLU A 78 -7.08 -4.99 -13.51
C GLU A 78 -8.50 -4.61 -13.92
N HIS A 79 -8.68 -4.16 -15.16
CA HIS A 79 -10.02 -4.03 -15.73
C HIS A 79 -10.49 -5.42 -16.15
N VAL A 80 -11.62 -5.84 -15.57
CA VAL A 80 -12.20 -7.18 -15.75
C VAL A 80 -13.68 -7.03 -16.12
N GLY A 81 -14.28 -8.10 -16.64
CA GLY A 81 -15.65 -8.05 -17.16
C GLY A 81 -15.68 -7.63 -18.63
N ASP A 82 -16.88 -7.68 -19.22
CA ASP A 82 -17.11 -7.35 -20.63
C ASP A 82 -17.70 -5.94 -20.79
N THR A 83 -18.02 -5.57 -22.04
CA THR A 83 -18.60 -4.26 -22.37
C THR A 83 -19.94 -4.01 -21.67
N THR A 84 -20.67 -5.05 -21.29
CA THR A 84 -22.00 -4.97 -20.67
C THR A 84 -21.94 -4.89 -19.14
N ALA A 85 -20.90 -5.47 -18.54
CA ALA A 85 -20.67 -5.44 -17.10
C ALA A 85 -19.18 -5.18 -16.78
N PRO A 86 -18.67 -3.97 -17.06
CA PRO A 86 -17.29 -3.63 -16.77
C PRO A 86 -17.05 -3.52 -15.26
N GLU A 87 -15.92 -4.06 -14.81
CA GLU A 87 -15.48 -4.07 -13.42
C GLU A 87 -13.99 -3.72 -13.31
N THR A 88 -13.57 -3.26 -12.14
CA THR A 88 -12.14 -3.12 -11.82
C THR A 88 -11.82 -3.99 -10.60
N ARG A 89 -10.80 -4.83 -10.70
CA ARG A 89 -10.22 -5.58 -9.58
C ARG A 89 -9.06 -4.76 -8.99
N LEU A 90 -9.06 -4.59 -7.68
CA LEU A 90 -7.96 -3.98 -6.93
C LEU A 90 -7.07 -5.06 -6.35
N LEU A 91 -5.78 -4.91 -6.54
CA LEU A 91 -4.76 -5.80 -6.02
C LEU A 91 -3.87 -5.01 -5.07
N PHE A 92 -3.57 -5.60 -3.92
CA PHE A 92 -2.64 -5.03 -2.96
C PHE A 92 -1.70 -6.12 -2.45
N GLY A 93 -0.40 -5.89 -2.65
CA GLY A 93 0.68 -6.71 -2.12
C GLY A 93 1.44 -5.95 -1.06
N SER A 94 1.88 -6.64 -0.01
CA SER A 94 2.87 -6.07 0.90
C SER A 94 3.82 -7.13 1.42
N VAL A 95 5.09 -6.78 1.47
CA VAL A 95 6.18 -7.65 1.91
C VAL A 95 7.01 -6.95 2.97
N VAL A 96 7.41 -7.69 4.00
CA VAL A 96 8.39 -7.24 5.00
C VAL A 96 9.62 -8.12 4.81
N ALA A 97 10.71 -7.54 4.33
CA ALA A 97 11.94 -8.26 4.09
C ALA A 97 12.55 -8.75 5.44
N PRO A 98 13.09 -9.98 5.51
CA PRO A 98 13.80 -10.44 6.70
C PRO A 98 15.04 -9.58 6.96
N LYS A 99 15.52 -9.56 8.21
CA LYS A 99 16.75 -8.86 8.56
C LYS A 99 17.92 -9.68 8.01
N PRO A 100 18.92 -9.07 7.34
CA PRO A 100 20.15 -9.79 6.99
C PRO A 100 20.77 -10.37 8.26
N SER A 101 21.07 -11.68 8.25
CA SER A 101 21.77 -12.31 9.37
C SER A 101 23.24 -11.93 9.29
N ALA A 102 23.86 -11.56 10.42
CA ALA A 102 25.27 -11.15 10.51
C ALA A 102 26.27 -12.32 10.33
N GLY A 103 25.83 -13.44 9.77
CA GLY A 103 26.63 -14.64 9.51
C GLY A 103 25.96 -15.49 8.43
N GLN A 104 26.75 -16.34 7.77
CA GLN A 104 26.40 -17.19 6.61
C GLN A 104 25.36 -18.29 6.91
N GLY A 105 24.28 -17.96 7.63
CA GLY A 105 23.17 -18.84 7.96
C GLY A 105 21.87 -18.32 7.40
N ILE A 106 21.01 -19.25 6.96
CA ILE A 106 19.65 -19.01 6.46
C ILE A 106 18.93 -18.05 7.44
N PRO A 107 18.34 -16.93 6.98
CA PRO A 107 17.68 -15.97 7.85
C PRO A 107 16.60 -16.67 8.68
N GLN A 108 16.84 -16.81 9.98
CA GLN A 108 15.90 -17.50 10.86
C GLN A 108 14.64 -16.65 11.03
N MET A 109 13.51 -17.19 10.57
CA MET A 109 12.18 -16.68 10.89
C MET A 109 11.85 -17.03 12.34
N GLY A 110 12.39 -16.24 13.29
CA GLY A 110 12.04 -16.38 14.71
C GLY A 110 10.54 -16.13 14.95
N PRO A 111 9.96 -16.65 16.06
CA PRO A 111 8.52 -16.55 16.35
C PRO A 111 7.99 -15.11 16.38
N LEU A 112 8.81 -14.14 16.79
CA LEU A 112 8.50 -12.71 16.73
C LEU A 112 8.29 -12.22 15.28
N PHE A 113 9.10 -12.69 14.34
CA PHE A 113 8.97 -12.35 12.92
C PHE A 113 7.69 -12.94 12.32
N SER A 114 7.37 -14.19 12.65
CA SER A 114 6.13 -14.85 12.21
C SER A 114 4.87 -14.15 12.75
N GLY A 115 4.87 -13.72 14.01
CA GLY A 115 3.77 -12.95 14.60
C GLY A 115 3.59 -11.58 13.93
N LEU A 116 4.69 -10.84 13.72
CA LEU A 116 4.67 -9.57 13.00
C LEU A 116 4.15 -9.74 11.57
N LEU A 117 4.56 -10.80 10.87
CA LEU A 117 4.11 -11.10 9.52
C LEU A 117 2.61 -11.43 9.47
N GLY A 118 2.10 -12.17 10.46
CA GLY A 118 0.68 -12.47 10.60
C GLY A 118 -0.15 -11.19 10.82
N ALA A 119 0.26 -10.34 11.75
CA ALA A 119 -0.39 -9.04 11.99
C ALA A 119 -0.37 -8.16 10.72
N HIS A 120 0.77 -8.11 10.04
CA HIS A 120 0.94 -7.34 8.79
C HIS A 120 0.02 -7.83 7.67
N ARG A 121 -0.16 -9.16 7.53
CA ARG A 121 -1.09 -9.73 6.55
C ARG A 121 -2.53 -9.32 6.84
N THR A 122 -2.96 -9.36 8.10
CA THR A 122 -4.31 -8.94 8.51
C THR A 122 -4.51 -7.46 8.26
N TYR A 123 -3.55 -6.63 8.67
CA TYR A 123 -3.55 -5.20 8.45
C TYR A 123 -3.66 -4.84 6.95
N SER A 124 -2.87 -5.50 6.11
CA SER A 124 -2.89 -5.32 4.65
C SER A 124 -4.27 -5.61 4.03
N LYS A 125 -4.94 -6.68 4.48
CA LYS A 125 -6.30 -7.01 4.03
C LYS A 125 -7.31 -5.95 4.47
N LEU A 126 -7.22 -5.46 5.70
CA LEU A 126 -8.11 -4.42 6.22
C LEU A 126 -7.96 -3.11 5.45
N LEU A 127 -6.73 -2.72 5.11
CA LEU A 127 -6.47 -1.55 4.28
C LEU A 127 -7.11 -1.68 2.89
N LEU A 128 -6.90 -2.80 2.20
CA LEU A 128 -7.52 -3.06 0.89
C LEU A 128 -9.07 -3.04 0.98
N MET A 129 -9.64 -3.68 2.01
CA MET A 129 -11.08 -3.65 2.24
C MET A 129 -11.60 -2.25 2.52
N SER A 130 -10.86 -1.44 3.28
CA SER A 130 -11.22 -0.05 3.58
C SER A 130 -11.19 0.82 2.33
N ALA A 131 -10.18 0.66 1.47
CA ALA A 131 -10.10 1.37 0.19
C ALA A 131 -11.28 0.98 -0.71
N ARG A 132 -11.52 -0.33 -0.88
CA ARG A 132 -12.64 -0.85 -1.68
C ARG A 132 -13.99 -0.30 -1.21
N ARG A 133 -14.25 -0.29 0.11
CA ARG A 133 -15.51 0.23 0.66
C ARG A 133 -15.68 1.72 0.35
N ARG A 134 -14.60 2.50 0.42
CA ARG A 134 -14.62 3.95 0.17
C ARG A 134 -14.75 4.32 -1.31
N ILE A 135 -14.29 3.47 -2.22
CA ILE A 135 -14.46 3.69 -3.67
C ILE A 135 -15.89 3.33 -4.12
N ASN A 136 -16.52 2.36 -3.47
CA ASN A 136 -17.86 1.91 -3.82
C ASN A 136 -19.00 2.68 -3.13
N GLY A 137 -18.73 3.35 -2.01
CA GLY A 137 -19.71 4.14 -1.25
C GLY A 137 -19.59 5.62 -1.59
#